data_AF-H0EB35-F1
#
_entry.id   AF-H0EB35-F1
#
_cell.length_a   1.000
_cell.length_b   1.000
_cell.length_c   1.000
_cell.angle_alpha   90.00
_cell.angle_beta   90.00
_cell.angle_gamma   90.00
#
_symmetry.space_group_name_H-M   'P 1'
#
loop_
_entity.id
_entity.type
_entity.pdbx_description
1 polymer ?
#
loop_
_entity_poly.entity_id
_entity_poly.type
_entity_poly.pdbx_seq_one_letter_code
_entity_poly.pdbx_strand_id
1 'polypeptide(L)'
;MGITACGDSDAEKVTKTLQEQGQQLQKQGQDAQKKAQEIADKIKSGELSAEEGQKQLQEIGADITKKATDTANDTIDAVKESDNVPDEVKDQLDDAKKQLEDAQNGQVPTVPGQ
;
A
#
# COMPACT_ATOMS: atom_id res chain seq x y z
N MET A 1 -3.24 33.90 -1.96
CA MET A 1 -4.13 32.84 -1.44
C MET A 1 -3.28 31.60 -1.31
N GLY A 2 -2.55 31.50 -0.19
CA GLY A 2 -1.67 30.38 0.12
C GLY A 2 -2.29 29.62 1.29
N ILE A 3 -2.36 28.30 1.18
CA ILE A 3 -2.69 27.42 2.29
C ILE A 3 -1.56 27.51 3.32
N THR A 4 -1.71 28.40 4.29
CA THR A 4 -1.02 28.29 5.58
C THR A 4 -1.68 27.15 6.32
N ALA A 5 -1.13 25.96 6.16
CA ALA A 5 -1.52 24.78 6.94
C ALA A 5 -0.28 23.92 7.13
N CYS A 6 0.61 24.37 8.02
CA CYS A 6 1.64 23.57 8.69
C CYS A 6 2.32 24.49 9.71
N GLY A 7 1.71 24.61 10.88
CA GLY A 7 2.45 25.01 12.08
C GLY A 7 3.11 23.77 12.65
N ASP A 8 4.40 23.93 12.98
CA ASP A 8 5.20 23.15 13.92
C ASP A 8 5.55 21.69 13.58
N SER A 9 6.79 21.54 13.10
CA SER A 9 7.76 20.42 13.31
C SER A 9 7.35 18.97 12.95
N ASP A 10 6.15 18.52 13.28
CA ASP A 10 5.68 17.15 13.05
C ASP A 10 5.15 16.96 11.64
N ALA A 11 4.52 18.00 11.07
CA ALA A 11 4.02 17.94 9.72
C ALA A 11 5.14 17.87 8.68
N GLU A 12 6.31 18.46 8.93
CA GLU A 12 7.48 18.30 8.06
C GLU A 12 8.00 16.86 8.06
N LYS A 13 8.01 16.21 9.24
CA LYS A 13 8.36 14.79 9.37
C LYS A 13 7.37 13.90 8.63
N VAL A 14 6.08 14.10 8.84
CA VAL A 14 5.03 13.34 8.13
C VAL A 14 5.13 13.57 6.62
N THR A 15 5.32 14.82 6.19
CA THR A 15 5.45 15.15 4.75
C THR A 15 6.68 14.51 4.14
N LYS A 16 7.81 14.51 4.86
CA LYS A 16 9.06 13.89 4.42
C LYS A 16 8.94 12.36 4.37
N THR A 17 8.40 11.73 5.41
CA THR A 17 8.12 10.28 5.43
C THR A 17 7.18 9.89 4.31
N LEU A 18 6.09 10.63 4.09
CA LEU A 18 5.13 10.36 3.01
C LEU A 18 5.76 10.55 1.62
N GLN A 19 6.66 11.52 1.45
CA GLN A 19 7.44 11.68 0.22
C GLN A 19 8.42 10.52 -0.01
N GLU A 20 9.13 10.09 1.03
CA GLU A 20 10.09 8.98 0.93
C GLU A 20 9.37 7.66 0.67
N GLN A 21 8.31 7.36 1.42
CA GLN A 21 7.45 6.19 1.21
C GLN A 21 6.76 6.23 -0.15
N GLY A 22 6.23 7.39 -0.56
CA GLY A 22 5.60 7.57 -1.87
C GLY A 22 6.58 7.36 -3.03
N GLN A 23 7.80 7.87 -2.92
CA GLN A 23 8.86 7.62 -3.90
C GLN A 23 9.29 6.16 -3.93
N GLN A 24 9.39 5.50 -2.77
CA GLN A 24 9.66 4.07 -2.71
C GLN A 24 8.55 3.27 -3.39
N LEU A 25 7.27 3.56 -3.11
CA LEU A 25 6.14 2.91 -3.76
C LEU A 25 6.15 3.11 -5.28
N GLN A 26 6.44 4.34 -5.75
CA GLN A 26 6.54 4.62 -7.18
C GLN A 26 7.66 3.82 -7.84
N LYS A 27 8.85 3.78 -7.21
CA LYS A 27 9.98 2.99 -7.72
C LYS A 27 9.65 1.51 -7.76
N GLN A 28 9.03 0.98 -6.71
CA GLN A 28 8.63 -0.42 -6.64
C GLN A 28 7.51 -0.76 -7.63
N GLY A 29 6.54 0.13 -7.84
CA GLY A 29 5.51 -0.02 -8.85
C GLY A 29 6.10 -0.05 -10.27
N GLN A 30 7.09 0.81 -10.55
CA GLN A 30 7.82 0.77 -11.82
C GLN A 30 8.65 -0.51 -11.99
N ASP A 31 9.36 -0.95 -10.95
CA ASP A 31 10.16 -2.18 -10.97
C ASP A 31 9.27 -3.40 -11.22
N ALA A 32 8.13 -3.45 -10.53
CA ALA A 32 7.14 -4.49 -10.69
C ALA A 32 6.51 -4.50 -12.08
N GLN A 33 6.15 -3.33 -12.62
CA GLN A 33 5.62 -3.22 -13.98
C GLN A 33 6.66 -3.71 -15.00
N LYS A 34 7.94 -3.37 -14.80
CA LYS A 34 9.04 -3.88 -15.63
C LYS A 34 9.17 -5.40 -15.54
N LYS A 35 9.24 -5.95 -14.34
CA LYS A 35 9.30 -7.40 -14.14
C LYS A 35 8.09 -8.11 -14.74
N ALA A 36 6.91 -7.52 -14.60
CA ALA A 36 5.69 -8.05 -15.19
C ALA A 36 5.75 -8.10 -16.72
N GLN A 37 6.28 -7.04 -17.33
CA GLN A 37 6.54 -7.01 -18.76
C GLN A 37 7.60 -8.05 -19.18
N GLU A 38 8.71 -8.18 -18.45
CA GLU A 38 9.73 -9.19 -18.73
C GLU A 38 9.19 -10.61 -18.64
N ILE A 39 8.38 -10.90 -17.61
CA ILE A 39 7.71 -12.19 -17.45
C ILE A 39 6.78 -12.45 -18.63
N ALA A 40 5.97 -11.46 -19.01
CA ALA A 40 5.07 -11.59 -20.16
C ALA A 40 5.83 -11.84 -21.47
N ASP A 41 6.98 -11.18 -21.67
CA ASP A 41 7.83 -11.39 -22.84
C ASP A 41 8.45 -12.79 -22.84
N LYS A 42 8.93 -13.26 -21.69
CA LYS A 42 9.47 -14.62 -21.54
C LYS A 42 8.42 -15.70 -21.78
N ILE A 43 7.17 -15.49 -21.34
CA ILE A 43 6.05 -16.39 -21.65
C ILE A 43 5.79 -16.41 -23.17
N LYS A 44 5.73 -15.23 -23.81
CA LYS A 44 5.53 -15.13 -25.27
C LYS A 44 6.66 -15.77 -26.06
N SER A 45 7.89 -15.63 -25.58
CA SER A 45 9.08 -16.23 -26.19
C SER A 45 9.20 -17.73 -25.93
N GLY A 46 8.34 -18.31 -25.08
CA GLY A 46 8.41 -19.71 -24.68
C GLY A 46 9.58 -20.04 -23.74
N GLU A 47 10.25 -19.01 -23.21
CA GLU A 47 11.36 -19.13 -22.25
C GLU A 47 10.85 -19.44 -20.84
N LEU A 48 9.57 -19.16 -20.58
CA LEU A 48 8.90 -19.38 -19.30
C LEU A 48 7.46 -19.86 -19.52
N SER A 49 6.96 -20.74 -18.65
CA SER A 49 5.59 -21.24 -18.78
C SER A 49 4.57 -20.25 -18.22
N ALA A 50 3.36 -20.22 -18.78
CA ALA A 50 2.30 -19.32 -18.32
C ALA A 50 2.02 -19.46 -16.81
N GLU A 51 2.05 -20.68 -16.27
CA GLU A 51 1.91 -20.95 -14.83
C GLU A 51 3.03 -20.33 -13.98
N GLU A 52 4.29 -20.51 -14.38
CA GLU A 52 5.42 -19.91 -13.66
C GLU A 52 5.40 -18.39 -13.72
N GLY A 53 5.02 -17.83 -14.87
CA GLY A 53 4.99 -16.39 -15.05
C GLY A 53 3.82 -15.76 -14.29
N GLN A 54 2.66 -16.41 -14.27
CA GLN A 54 1.54 -16.01 -13.42
C GLN A 54 1.93 -16.05 -11.94
N LYS A 55 2.63 -17.11 -11.49
CA LYS A 55 3.11 -17.21 -10.11
C LYS A 55 4.05 -16.06 -9.75
N GLN A 56 5.02 -15.74 -10.61
CA GLN A 56 5.94 -14.61 -10.37
C GLN A 56 5.21 -13.26 -10.37
N LEU A 57 4.27 -13.05 -11.29
CA LEU A 57 3.42 -11.85 -11.31
C LEU A 57 2.59 -11.70 -10.04
N GLN A 58 2.03 -12.81 -9.56
CA GLN A 58 1.22 -12.85 -8.35
C GLN A 58 2.07 -12.56 -7.12
N GLU A 59 3.29 -13.10 -7.03
CA GLU A 59 4.25 -12.80 -5.96
C GLU A 59 4.66 -11.32 -5.97
N ILE A 60 4.95 -10.75 -7.15
CA ILE A 60 5.28 -9.33 -7.30
C ILE A 60 4.09 -8.45 -6.87
N GLY A 61 2.89 -8.77 -7.33
CA GLY A 61 1.67 -8.04 -6.97
C GLY A 61 1.38 -8.11 -5.47
N ALA A 62 1.55 -9.28 -4.86
CA ALA A 62 1.40 -9.48 -3.43
C ALA A 62 2.42 -8.68 -2.63
N ASP A 63 3.70 -8.64 -3.04
CA ASP A 63 4.75 -7.87 -2.34
C ASP A 63 4.47 -6.35 -2.36
N ILE A 64 4.09 -5.80 -3.52
CA ILE A 64 3.74 -4.38 -3.65
C ILE A 64 2.51 -4.08 -2.80
N THR A 65 1.47 -4.91 -2.91
CA THR A 65 0.25 -4.73 -2.14
C THR A 65 0.60 -4.74 -0.66
N LYS A 66 1.39 -5.73 -0.21
CA LYS A 66 1.93 -5.86 1.15
C LYS A 66 2.48 -4.52 1.65
N LYS A 67 3.47 -4.00 0.93
CA LYS A 67 4.17 -2.77 1.26
C LYS A 67 3.28 -1.53 1.21
N ALA A 68 2.32 -1.48 0.28
CA ALA A 68 1.39 -0.38 0.17
C ALA A 68 0.48 -0.28 1.40
N THR A 69 -0.07 -1.41 1.88
CA THR A 69 -0.84 -1.42 3.12
C THR A 69 0.02 -1.15 4.33
N ASP A 70 1.23 -1.72 4.42
CA ASP A 70 2.17 -1.45 5.53
C ASP A 70 2.40 0.07 5.66
N THR A 71 2.72 0.71 4.52
CA THR A 71 2.91 2.17 4.40
C THR A 71 1.65 2.96 4.80
N ALA A 72 0.48 2.52 4.32
CA ALA A 72 -0.78 3.16 4.66
C ALA A 72 -1.08 3.03 6.16
N ASN A 73 -0.83 1.87 6.75
CA ASN A 73 -1.04 1.58 8.16
C ASN A 73 -0.11 2.41 9.05
N ASP A 74 1.17 2.55 8.70
CA ASP A 74 2.11 3.45 9.38
C ASP A 74 1.61 4.91 9.36
N THR A 75 1.12 5.36 8.20
CA THR A 75 0.59 6.71 8.05
C THR A 75 -0.68 6.91 8.89
N ILE A 76 -1.56 5.90 8.90
CA ILE A 76 -2.79 5.88 9.69
C ILE A 76 -2.46 5.97 11.19
N ASP A 77 -1.49 5.18 11.68
CA ASP A 77 -1.04 5.23 13.09
C ASP A 77 -0.50 6.62 13.45
N ALA A 78 0.38 7.18 12.62
CA ALA A 78 0.93 8.51 12.86
C ALA A 78 -0.14 9.61 12.91
N VAL A 79 -1.20 9.48 12.10
CA VAL A 79 -2.34 10.40 12.13
C VAL A 79 -3.20 10.17 13.37
N LYS A 80 -3.44 8.92 13.78
CA LYS A 80 -4.19 8.58 15.00
C LYS A 80 -3.51 9.10 16.27
N GLU A 81 -2.18 9.07 16.31
CA GLU A 81 -1.39 9.59 17.41
C GLU A 81 -1.44 11.12 17.52
N SER A 82 -1.92 11.84 16.49
CA SER A 82 -2.12 13.28 16.57
C SER A 82 -3.33 13.66 17.44
N ASP A 83 -3.11 14.51 18.45
CA ASP A 83 -4.14 15.06 19.33
C ASP A 83 -5.23 15.89 18.61
N ASN A 84 -4.99 16.32 17.37
CA ASN A 84 -5.93 17.11 16.58
C ASN A 84 -6.97 16.27 15.80
N VAL A 85 -6.94 14.94 15.90
CA VAL A 85 -7.87 14.06 15.19
C VAL A 85 -9.02 13.66 16.11
N PRO A 86 -10.29 13.87 15.72
CA PRO A 86 -11.45 13.46 16.53
C PRO A 86 -11.57 11.94 16.60
N ASP A 87 -12.11 11.42 17.71
CA ASP A 87 -12.25 9.98 17.97
C ASP A 87 -12.99 9.22 16.86
N GLU A 88 -14.02 9.83 16.26
CA GLU A 88 -14.76 9.21 15.16
C GLU A 88 -13.85 8.93 13.93
N VAL A 89 -12.93 9.85 13.62
CA VAL A 89 -11.98 9.65 12.52
C VAL A 89 -10.95 8.58 12.90
N LYS A 90 -10.54 8.49 14.17
CA LYS A 90 -9.64 7.41 14.63
C LYS A 90 -10.31 6.05 14.48
N ASP A 91 -11.59 5.94 14.78
CA ASP A 91 -12.38 4.71 14.61
C ASP A 91 -12.47 4.31 13.13
N GLN A 92 -12.80 5.27 12.24
CA GLN A 92 -12.84 5.03 10.80
C GLN A 92 -11.48 4.60 10.24
N LEU A 93 -10.40 5.17 10.75
CA LEU A 93 -9.03 4.82 10.37
C LEU A 93 -8.64 3.41 10.85
N ASP A 94 -9.14 2.98 12.03
CA ASP A 94 -8.96 1.60 12.51
C ASP A 94 -9.67 0.60 11.59
N ASP A 95 -10.91 0.90 11.22
CA ASP A 95 -11.72 0.06 10.36
C ASP A 95 -11.09 -0.07 8.96
N ALA A 96 -10.60 1.05 8.40
CA ALA A 96 -9.88 1.07 7.14
C ALA A 96 -8.57 0.25 7.19
N LYS A 97 -7.79 0.39 8.27
CA LYS A 97 -6.56 -0.39 8.49
C LYS A 97 -6.86 -1.89 8.55
N LYS A 98 -7.89 -2.27 9.31
CA LYS A 98 -8.34 -3.65 9.42
C LYS A 98 -8.80 -4.23 8.08
N GLN A 99 -9.56 -3.46 7.29
CA GLN A 99 -9.98 -3.88 5.95
C GLN A 99 -8.80 -4.11 4.99
N LEU A 100 -7.75 -3.28 5.08
CA LEU A 100 -6.54 -3.45 4.28
C LEU A 100 -5.73 -4.69 4.67
N GLU A 101 -5.67 -5.03 5.97
CA GLU A 101 -5.03 -6.24 6.47
C GLU A 101 -5.81 -7.50 6.07
N ASP A 102 -7.14 -7.48 6.21
CA ASP A 102 -8.05 -8.56 5.80
C ASP A 102 -7.92 -8.83 4.28
N ALA A 103 -7.89 -7.76 3.47
CA ALA A 103 -7.70 -7.84 2.01
C ALA A 103 -6.35 -8.44 1.59
N GLN A 104 -5.29 -8.26 2.39
CA GLN A 104 -3.98 -8.84 2.14
C GLN A 104 -3.86 -10.29 2.54
N ASN A 105 -4.46 -10.67 3.66
CA ASN A 105 -4.30 -11.99 4.22
C ASN A 105 -5.21 -13.05 3.56
N GLY A 106 -5.85 -12.69 2.43
CA GLY A 106 -6.81 -13.55 1.74
C GLY A 106 -8.08 -13.79 2.55
N GLN A 107 -8.29 -13.03 3.62
CA GLN A 107 -9.55 -13.01 4.34
C GLN A 107 -10.45 -12.05 3.59
N VAL A 108 -11.02 -12.54 2.49
CA VAL A 108 -12.33 -12.03 2.05
C VAL A 108 -13.16 -11.88 3.32
N PRO A 109 -13.84 -10.74 3.55
CA PRO A 109 -14.80 -10.68 4.64
C PRO A 109 -15.72 -11.87 4.44
N THR A 110 -15.60 -12.86 5.32
CA THR A 110 -16.60 -13.91 5.44
C THR A 110 -17.83 -13.14 5.86
N VAL A 111 -18.68 -12.81 4.88
CA VAL A 111 -20.02 -12.32 5.09
C VAL A 111 -20.64 -13.21 6.17
N PRO A 112 -20.92 -12.70 7.38
CA PRO A 112 -21.56 -13.51 8.39
C PRO A 112 -23.06 -13.56 8.06
N GLY A 113 -23.56 -14.76 7.76
CA GLY A 113 -24.99 -15.06 7.60
C GLY A 113 -25.42 -15.09 6.14
N GLN A 114 -25.78 -16.26 5.62
CA GLN A 114 -27.12 -16.88 5.66
C GLN A 114 -28.09 -16.28 4.64
#